data_AF-F9TC20-F1
#
_entry.id   AF-F9TC20-F1
#
_cell.length_a   1.000
_cell.length_b   1.000
_cell.length_c   1.000
_cell.angle_alpha   90.00
_cell.angle_beta   90.00
_cell.angle_gamma   90.00
#
_symmetry.space_group_name_H-M   'P 1'
#
loop_
_entity.id
_entity.type
_entity.pdbx_description
1 polymer ?
#
loop_
_entity_poly.entity_id
_entity_poly.type
_entity_poly.pdbx_seq_one_letter_code
_entity_poly.pdbx_strand_id
1 'polypeptide(L)'
;MAQDIYHRALQTIHEKSSQNTSLCPYAVTINFHPDRFTHDGHPLIEQLAHDGVLKSQFETQTSNGGLTAFYGGERWLWEQRVFGGVYDTCEAHQRPKYGALNFLESEYGAAPRFGSSYFRINRRVLERTSYCYPDSYYHPTNFATSSSVKSLVKMAQAFTGDELDRYVEAQIHGELNLAKDVEALVLDPSFNGTEVEVWADKLPCVLEWHSGYVLDVQDVNDNPSYRGGRFIELAVKLATNNKIKPIDLSRAIYQLNFDEQDIKKIWHYMANFGRLAR
;
A
#
# COMPACT_ATOMS: atom_id res chain seq x y z
N MET A 1 -9.34 -25.34 -8.32
CA MET A 1 -9.50 -24.45 -9.50
C MET A 1 -9.01 -23.00 -9.28
N ALA A 2 -8.24 -22.69 -8.21
CA ALA A 2 -7.55 -21.40 -8.09
C ALA A 2 -6.16 -21.39 -8.78
N GLN A 3 -5.57 -22.56 -9.01
CA GLN A 3 -4.25 -22.72 -9.66
C GLN A 3 -4.21 -22.21 -11.11
N ASP A 4 -5.29 -22.31 -11.89
CA ASP A 4 -5.26 -21.93 -13.32
C ASP A 4 -5.14 -20.41 -13.56
N ILE A 5 -5.88 -19.61 -12.77
CA ILE A 5 -6.01 -18.17 -13.02
C ILE A 5 -4.67 -17.44 -12.79
N TYR A 6 -4.05 -17.63 -11.63
CA TYR A 6 -2.81 -16.89 -11.35
C TYR A 6 -1.65 -17.34 -12.23
N HIS A 7 -1.56 -18.63 -12.59
CA HIS A 7 -0.51 -19.12 -13.48
C HIS A 7 -0.62 -18.49 -14.87
N ARG A 8 -1.84 -18.37 -15.40
CA ARG A 8 -2.10 -17.66 -16.67
C ARG A 8 -1.77 -16.18 -16.60
N ALA A 9 -2.13 -15.50 -15.51
CA ALA A 9 -1.78 -14.10 -15.30
C ALA A 9 -0.25 -13.89 -15.27
N LEU A 10 0.48 -14.74 -14.53
CA LEU A 10 1.94 -14.70 -14.48
C LEU A 10 2.59 -15.01 -15.84
N GLN A 11 2.02 -15.95 -16.60
CA GLN A 11 2.49 -16.25 -17.95
C GLN A 11 2.38 -15.02 -18.86
N THR A 12 1.23 -14.32 -18.84
CA THR A 12 1.05 -13.06 -19.60
C THR A 12 2.09 -12.00 -19.20
N ILE A 13 2.45 -11.91 -17.93
CA ILE A 13 3.50 -10.99 -17.46
C ILE A 13 4.90 -11.46 -17.88
N HIS A 14 5.16 -12.76 -17.81
CA HIS A 14 6.43 -13.34 -18.21
C HIS A 14 6.74 -13.02 -19.69
N GLU A 15 5.75 -13.15 -20.57
CA GLU A 15 5.85 -12.79 -22.00
C GLU A 15 6.16 -11.31 -22.24
N LYS A 16 5.77 -10.42 -21.30
CA LYS A 16 6.03 -8.97 -21.31
C LYS A 16 7.34 -8.58 -20.59
N SER A 17 7.98 -9.53 -19.90
CA SER A 17 9.13 -9.28 -19.04
C SER A 17 10.46 -9.22 -19.80
N SER A 18 11.45 -8.54 -19.22
CA SER A 18 12.83 -8.68 -19.68
C SER A 18 13.33 -10.11 -19.51
N GLN A 19 14.14 -10.61 -20.46
CA GLN A 19 14.71 -11.96 -20.42
C GLN A 19 15.89 -12.12 -19.43
N ASN A 20 16.35 -11.04 -18.80
CA ASN A 20 17.44 -11.11 -17.84
C ASN A 20 16.92 -11.59 -16.48
N THR A 21 17.29 -12.82 -16.11
CA THR A 21 16.80 -13.46 -14.89
C THR A 21 17.75 -13.27 -13.71
N SER A 22 17.19 -12.94 -12.55
CA SER A 22 17.87 -12.87 -11.27
C SER A 22 16.86 -13.02 -10.13
N LEU A 23 17.26 -13.66 -9.04
CA LEU A 23 16.41 -13.76 -7.84
C LEU A 23 16.09 -12.36 -7.29
N CYS A 24 14.82 -12.14 -6.92
CA CYS A 24 14.41 -10.95 -6.17
C CYS A 24 14.89 -11.06 -4.71
N PRO A 25 15.77 -10.17 -4.24
CA PRO A 25 16.24 -10.25 -2.85
C PRO A 25 15.27 -9.57 -1.87
N TYR A 26 14.42 -8.65 -2.34
CA TYR A 26 13.65 -7.73 -1.51
C TYR A 26 12.28 -8.28 -1.09
N ALA A 27 11.80 -7.85 0.08
CA ALA A 27 10.46 -8.16 0.56
C ALA A 27 9.38 -7.39 -0.21
N VAL A 28 8.17 -7.94 -0.26
CA VAL A 28 6.97 -7.21 -0.69
C VAL A 28 6.23 -6.73 0.55
N THR A 29 5.73 -5.49 0.51
CA THR A 29 4.92 -4.92 1.59
C THR A 29 3.60 -4.37 1.07
N ILE A 30 2.57 -4.38 1.91
CA ILE A 30 1.28 -3.74 1.62
C ILE A 30 1.06 -2.64 2.66
N ASN A 31 1.21 -1.38 2.25
CA ASN A 31 1.04 -0.21 3.10
C ASN A 31 -0.44 0.18 3.21
N PHE A 32 -0.88 0.52 4.43
CA PHE A 32 -2.25 0.94 4.74
C PHE A 32 -2.31 1.75 6.05
N HIS A 33 -3.46 2.37 6.32
CA HIS A 33 -3.74 3.04 7.59
C HIS A 33 -4.52 2.07 8.49
N PRO A 34 -3.97 1.64 9.64
CA PRO A 34 -4.56 0.57 10.44
C PRO A 34 -5.79 0.99 11.25
N ASP A 35 -5.97 2.30 11.41
CA ASP A 35 -7.07 2.95 12.13
C ASP A 35 -8.21 3.43 11.19
N ARG A 36 -8.26 2.89 9.97
CA ARG A 36 -9.40 3.08 9.05
C ARG A 36 -10.53 2.14 9.40
N PHE A 37 -11.72 2.49 8.92
CA PHE A 37 -12.90 1.65 9.00
C PHE A 37 -13.19 1.01 7.65
N THR A 38 -13.82 -0.16 7.68
CA THR A 38 -14.42 -0.80 6.52
C THR A 38 -15.62 0.01 6.02
N HIS A 39 -16.13 -0.31 4.82
CA HIS A 39 -17.27 0.37 4.22
C HIS A 39 -18.57 0.33 5.06
N ASP A 40 -18.68 -0.68 5.92
CA ASP A 40 -19.79 -1.00 6.81
C ASP A 40 -19.53 -0.54 8.25
N GLY A 41 -18.44 0.19 8.47
CA GLY A 41 -18.16 0.88 9.73
C GLY A 41 -17.49 0.04 10.81
N HIS A 42 -16.86 -1.08 10.46
CA HIS A 42 -16.06 -1.88 11.39
C HIS A 42 -14.58 -1.45 11.38
N PRO A 43 -13.87 -1.49 12.52
CA PRO A 43 -12.43 -1.25 12.55
C PRO A 43 -11.69 -2.23 11.62
N LEU A 44 -10.82 -1.72 10.75
CA LEU A 44 -10.17 -2.50 9.70
C LEU A 44 -9.38 -3.70 10.27
N ILE A 45 -8.56 -3.47 11.29
CA ILE A 45 -7.72 -4.53 11.88
C ILE A 45 -8.58 -5.60 12.55
N GLU A 46 -9.68 -5.20 13.21
CA GLU A 46 -10.61 -6.14 13.81
C GLU A 46 -11.26 -7.03 12.73
N GLN A 47 -11.69 -6.44 11.62
CA GLN A 47 -12.26 -7.20 10.51
C GLN A 47 -11.23 -8.14 9.87
N LEU A 48 -9.96 -7.73 9.75
CA LEU A 48 -8.89 -8.58 9.25
C LEU A 48 -8.64 -9.78 10.17
N ALA A 49 -8.71 -9.60 11.48
CA ALA A 49 -8.60 -10.68 12.45
C ALA A 49 -9.75 -11.68 12.33
N HIS A 50 -10.97 -11.19 12.10
CA HIS A 50 -12.14 -12.03 11.85
C HIS A 50 -12.03 -12.81 10.53
N ASP A 51 -11.67 -12.14 9.43
CA ASP A 51 -11.68 -12.73 8.10
C ASP A 51 -10.49 -13.67 7.86
N GLY A 52 -9.33 -13.40 8.47
CA GLY A 52 -8.11 -14.19 8.31
C GLY A 52 -7.47 -14.10 6.91
N VAL A 53 -8.02 -13.27 6.01
CA VAL A 53 -7.54 -13.05 4.65
C VAL A 53 -7.51 -11.56 4.33
N LEU A 54 -6.56 -11.14 3.49
CA LEU A 54 -6.57 -9.80 2.93
C LEU A 54 -7.42 -9.77 1.65
N LYS A 55 -8.51 -9.02 1.73
CA LYS A 55 -9.51 -8.84 0.67
C LYS A 55 -9.03 -7.89 -0.43
N SER A 56 -9.48 -8.12 -1.66
CA SER A 56 -9.20 -7.24 -2.80
C SER A 56 -10.06 -5.97 -2.74
N GLN A 57 -9.69 -4.96 -3.51
CA GLN A 57 -10.48 -3.72 -3.63
C GLN A 57 -11.92 -3.98 -4.11
N PHE A 58 -12.15 -5.03 -4.90
CA PHE A 58 -13.47 -5.42 -5.39
C PHE A 58 -14.37 -5.98 -4.29
N GLU A 59 -13.77 -6.50 -3.20
CA GLU A 59 -14.48 -7.00 -2.03
C GLU A 59 -14.68 -5.88 -1.00
N THR A 60 -13.65 -5.07 -0.74
CA THR A 60 -13.69 -4.07 0.34
C THR A 60 -14.40 -2.78 -0.06
N GLN A 61 -14.40 -2.44 -1.36
CA GLN A 61 -14.86 -1.14 -1.86
C GLN A 61 -14.17 0.05 -1.17
N THR A 62 -12.97 -0.16 -0.63
CA THR A 62 -12.13 0.86 0.03
C THR A 62 -10.79 1.00 -0.68
N SER A 63 -10.16 2.17 -0.63
CA SER A 63 -8.86 2.41 -1.28
C SER A 63 -8.17 3.65 -0.75
N ASN A 64 -6.84 3.56 -0.58
CA ASN A 64 -6.00 4.75 -0.35
C ASN A 64 -5.59 5.42 -1.70
N GLY A 65 -5.93 4.81 -2.84
CA GLY A 65 -5.77 5.31 -4.21
C GLY A 65 -7.09 5.84 -4.78
N GLY A 66 -7.48 5.37 -5.96
CA GLY A 66 -8.80 5.62 -6.56
C GLY A 66 -9.77 4.46 -6.34
N LEU A 67 -11.08 4.74 -6.16
CA LEU A 67 -12.16 3.76 -6.01
C LEU A 67 -12.76 3.37 -7.37
N THR A 68 -12.04 2.56 -8.13
CA THR A 68 -12.40 2.20 -9.51
C THR A 68 -12.49 0.70 -9.77
N ALA A 69 -12.60 -0.09 -8.69
CA ALA A 69 -12.70 -1.54 -8.71
C ALA A 69 -14.16 -2.02 -8.86
N PHE A 70 -14.74 -1.77 -10.02
CA PHE A 70 -16.03 -2.30 -10.45
C PHE A 70 -15.99 -2.61 -11.95
N TYR A 71 -16.97 -3.34 -12.47
CA TYR A 71 -17.01 -3.71 -13.90
C TYR A 71 -16.98 -2.46 -14.80
N GLY A 72 -15.99 -2.38 -15.70
CA GLY A 72 -15.77 -1.22 -16.55
C GLY A 72 -15.04 -0.03 -15.90
N GLY A 73 -14.71 -0.09 -14.61
CA GLY A 73 -13.90 0.93 -13.93
C GLY A 73 -12.40 0.81 -14.24
N GLU A 74 -11.62 1.86 -13.94
CA GLU A 74 -10.18 1.92 -14.24
C GLU A 74 -9.37 0.75 -13.69
N ARG A 75 -9.65 0.28 -12.46
CA ARG A 75 -8.93 -0.88 -11.89
C ARG A 75 -9.25 -2.16 -12.67
N TRP A 76 -10.51 -2.33 -13.07
CA TRP A 76 -10.93 -3.48 -13.90
C TRP A 76 -10.29 -3.43 -15.29
N LEU A 77 -10.32 -2.27 -15.95
CA LEU A 77 -9.69 -2.06 -17.27
C LEU A 77 -8.17 -2.24 -17.23
N TRP A 78 -7.52 -1.79 -16.15
CA TRP A 78 -6.12 -2.04 -15.88
C TRP A 78 -5.82 -3.54 -15.82
N GLU A 79 -6.53 -4.28 -14.97
CA GLU A 79 -6.31 -5.71 -14.80
C GLU A 79 -6.60 -6.49 -16.09
N GLN A 80 -7.65 -6.13 -16.83
CA GLN A 80 -7.96 -6.74 -18.12
C GLN A 80 -6.80 -6.55 -19.11
N ARG A 81 -6.29 -5.32 -19.26
CA ARG A 81 -5.21 -4.99 -20.19
C ARG A 81 -3.90 -5.71 -19.85
N VAL A 82 -3.58 -5.75 -18.57
CA VAL A 82 -2.28 -6.24 -18.07
C VAL A 82 -2.24 -7.76 -18.03
N PHE A 83 -3.32 -8.39 -17.59
CA PHE A 83 -3.40 -9.84 -17.42
C PHE A 83 -4.17 -10.54 -18.54
N GLY A 84 -4.44 -9.85 -19.66
CA GLY A 84 -5.08 -10.46 -20.83
C GLY A 84 -6.51 -10.95 -20.57
N GLY A 85 -7.27 -10.24 -19.74
CA GLY A 85 -8.65 -10.59 -19.40
C GLY A 85 -8.81 -11.83 -18.50
N VAL A 86 -7.72 -12.38 -17.96
CA VAL A 86 -7.76 -13.60 -17.13
C VAL A 86 -8.66 -13.45 -15.88
N TYR A 87 -8.85 -12.23 -15.39
CA TYR A 87 -9.69 -11.92 -14.22
C TYR A 87 -11.11 -11.44 -14.57
N ASP A 88 -11.53 -11.49 -15.83
CA ASP A 88 -12.81 -10.87 -16.27
C ASP A 88 -14.04 -11.64 -15.76
N THR A 89 -13.89 -12.95 -15.53
CA THR A 89 -14.97 -13.86 -15.07
C THR A 89 -14.69 -14.48 -13.71
N CYS A 90 -13.64 -14.02 -13.02
CA CYS A 90 -13.27 -14.55 -11.71
C CYS A 90 -14.06 -13.90 -10.58
N GLU A 91 -14.13 -14.60 -9.45
CA GLU A 91 -14.68 -14.04 -8.22
C GLU A 91 -13.76 -12.95 -7.64
N ALA A 92 -14.34 -11.98 -6.92
CA ALA A 92 -13.61 -10.83 -6.39
C ALA A 92 -12.40 -11.20 -5.50
N HIS A 93 -12.51 -12.29 -4.72
CA HIS A 93 -11.42 -12.78 -3.87
C HIS A 93 -10.23 -13.38 -4.63
N GLN A 94 -10.44 -13.77 -5.89
CA GLN A 94 -9.40 -14.32 -6.76
C GLN A 94 -8.56 -13.22 -7.43
N ARG A 95 -9.04 -11.98 -7.40
CA ARG A 95 -8.35 -10.83 -8.00
C ARG A 95 -7.07 -10.46 -7.23
N PRO A 96 -6.11 -9.81 -7.90
CA PRO A 96 -4.84 -9.46 -7.28
C PRO A 96 -5.01 -8.50 -6.09
N LYS A 97 -4.16 -8.67 -5.08
CA LYS A 97 -3.92 -7.68 -4.03
C LYS A 97 -2.72 -6.82 -4.43
N TYR A 98 -2.72 -5.56 -4.01
CA TYR A 98 -1.70 -4.60 -4.43
C TYR A 98 -0.78 -4.22 -3.28
N GLY A 99 0.51 -4.23 -3.54
CA GLY A 99 1.56 -3.80 -2.63
C GLY A 99 2.72 -3.20 -3.42
N ALA A 100 3.91 -3.21 -2.83
CA ALA A 100 5.12 -2.76 -3.51
C ALA A 100 6.35 -3.54 -3.04
N LEU A 101 7.37 -3.58 -3.90
CA LEU A 101 8.65 -4.21 -3.59
C LEU A 101 9.55 -3.27 -2.80
N ASN A 102 9.96 -3.67 -1.58
CA ASN A 102 10.74 -2.85 -0.66
C ASN A 102 12.24 -2.86 -1.01
N PHE A 103 12.58 -2.40 -2.22
CA PHE A 103 13.97 -2.40 -2.70
C PHE A 103 14.87 -1.36 -2.03
N LEU A 104 14.27 -0.37 -1.35
CA LEU A 104 14.96 0.60 -0.51
C LEU A 104 15.17 0.09 0.92
N GLU A 105 14.65 -1.10 1.25
CA GLU A 105 14.69 -1.69 2.59
C GLU A 105 14.21 -0.72 3.67
N SER A 106 13.19 0.08 3.33
CA SER A 106 12.66 1.09 4.25
C SER A 106 11.89 0.43 5.38
N GLU A 107 12.12 0.88 6.61
CA GLU A 107 11.32 0.48 7.79
C GLU A 107 9.87 0.99 7.75
N TYR A 108 9.54 1.80 6.74
CA TYR A 108 8.21 2.36 6.50
C TYR A 108 7.44 1.61 5.41
N GLY A 109 7.99 0.48 4.95
CA GLY A 109 7.47 -0.27 3.82
C GLY A 109 7.82 0.36 2.47
N ALA A 110 7.50 -0.36 1.41
CA ALA A 110 7.87 -0.02 0.04
C ALA A 110 7.10 1.16 -0.56
N ALA A 111 5.86 1.40 -0.10
CA ALA A 111 5.00 2.45 -0.65
C ALA A 111 4.26 3.22 0.47
N PRO A 112 4.99 3.98 1.29
CA PRO A 112 4.42 4.76 2.40
C PRO A 112 3.41 5.81 1.94
N ARG A 113 3.35 6.13 0.65
CA ARG A 113 2.24 6.88 0.03
C ARG A 113 0.87 6.38 0.49
N PHE A 114 0.70 5.07 0.72
CA PHE A 114 -0.59 4.45 0.97
C PHE A 114 -0.89 4.15 2.44
N GLY A 115 0.01 4.48 3.37
CA GLY A 115 -0.32 4.38 4.77
C GLY A 115 0.86 4.29 5.73
N SER A 116 0.54 4.53 6.99
CA SER A 116 1.48 4.62 8.12
C SER A 116 1.92 3.28 8.67
N SER A 117 1.37 2.18 8.16
CA SER A 117 1.68 0.83 8.63
C SER A 117 1.67 -0.12 7.45
N TYR A 118 2.24 -1.31 7.61
CA TYR A 118 2.27 -2.25 6.50
C TYR A 118 2.31 -3.71 6.95
N PHE A 119 1.80 -4.57 6.09
CA PHE A 119 2.10 -6.00 6.17
C PHE A 119 3.38 -6.31 5.41
N ARG A 120 4.30 -7.05 6.03
CA ARG A 120 5.43 -7.68 5.36
C ARG A 120 5.02 -9.07 4.90
N ILE A 121 5.13 -9.30 3.60
CA ILE A 121 4.60 -10.50 2.95
C ILE A 121 5.66 -11.60 2.93
N ASN A 122 5.22 -12.84 3.21
CA ASN A 122 6.08 -14.02 3.19
C ASN A 122 6.74 -14.24 1.83
N ARG A 123 8.03 -14.56 1.86
CA ARG A 123 8.84 -14.74 0.64
C ARG A 123 8.21 -15.69 -0.40
N ARG A 124 7.51 -16.74 0.02
CA ARG A 124 6.87 -17.70 -0.92
C ARG A 124 5.80 -17.07 -1.80
N VAL A 125 5.19 -15.97 -1.35
CA VAL A 125 4.13 -15.26 -2.09
C VAL A 125 4.71 -14.56 -3.32
N LEU A 126 6.02 -14.25 -3.32
CA LEU A 126 6.70 -13.64 -4.46
C LEU A 126 6.69 -14.54 -5.71
N GLU A 127 6.58 -15.86 -5.55
CA GLU A 127 6.44 -16.81 -6.66
C GLU A 127 5.16 -16.58 -7.47
N ARG A 128 4.13 -16.02 -6.82
CA ARG A 128 2.84 -15.66 -7.43
C ARG A 128 2.59 -14.17 -7.49
N THR A 129 3.66 -13.37 -7.58
CA THR A 129 3.58 -11.91 -7.63
C THR A 129 4.17 -11.40 -8.95
N SER A 130 3.42 -10.54 -9.64
CA SER A 130 3.92 -9.73 -10.74
C SER A 130 4.26 -8.32 -10.29
N TYR A 131 5.00 -7.59 -11.13
CA TYR A 131 5.46 -6.25 -10.83
C TYR A 131 5.33 -5.34 -12.05
N CYS A 132 5.14 -4.05 -11.81
CA CYS A 132 5.27 -3.03 -12.86
C CYS A 132 5.94 -1.76 -12.33
N TYR A 133 6.49 -0.98 -13.28
CA TYR A 133 6.99 0.36 -13.01
C TYR A 133 6.75 1.26 -14.24
N PRO A 134 6.29 2.51 -14.07
CA PRO A 134 5.69 3.08 -12.86
C PRO A 134 4.43 2.32 -12.39
N ASP A 135 3.76 2.81 -11.37
CA ASP A 135 2.55 2.18 -10.82
C ASP A 135 1.37 2.15 -11.83
N SER A 136 0.30 1.44 -11.46
CA SER A 136 -0.88 1.26 -12.32
C SER A 136 -1.60 2.54 -12.75
N TYR A 137 -1.44 3.66 -12.03
CA TYR A 137 -2.03 4.94 -12.39
C TYR A 137 -1.39 5.54 -13.65
N TYR A 138 -0.11 5.28 -13.88
CA TYR A 138 0.64 5.82 -15.03
C TYR A 138 0.59 4.96 -16.30
N HIS A 139 -0.28 3.94 -16.34
CA HIS A 139 -0.42 3.02 -17.48
C HIS A 139 0.92 2.45 -17.97
N PRO A 140 1.71 1.79 -17.09
CA PRO A 140 3.07 1.37 -17.38
C PRO A 140 3.11 0.31 -18.49
N THR A 141 4.26 0.24 -19.14
CA THR A 141 4.57 -0.78 -20.15
C THR A 141 5.71 -1.70 -19.72
N ASN A 142 6.35 -1.42 -18.57
CA ASN A 142 7.43 -2.24 -18.03
C ASN A 142 6.86 -3.18 -16.96
N PHE A 143 6.99 -4.48 -17.22
CA PHE A 143 6.49 -5.53 -16.35
C PHE A 143 7.60 -6.51 -15.99
N ALA A 144 7.45 -7.17 -14.85
CA ALA A 144 8.34 -8.22 -14.42
C ALA A 144 7.61 -9.28 -13.59
N THR A 145 8.18 -10.47 -13.56
CA THR A 145 7.93 -11.48 -12.53
C THR A 145 9.04 -11.38 -11.48
N SER A 146 8.94 -12.15 -10.39
CA SER A 146 9.98 -12.19 -9.35
C SER A 146 11.38 -12.52 -9.89
N SER A 147 11.47 -13.29 -10.98
CA SER A 147 12.75 -13.63 -11.62
C SER A 147 13.33 -12.52 -12.50
N SER A 148 12.60 -11.44 -12.81
CA SER A 148 13.07 -10.39 -13.74
C SER A 148 12.95 -8.96 -13.19
N VAL A 149 12.54 -8.81 -11.92
CA VAL A 149 12.19 -7.51 -11.31
C VAL A 149 13.35 -6.51 -11.17
N LYS A 150 14.60 -6.98 -11.30
CA LYS A 150 15.80 -6.13 -11.19
C LYS A 150 15.82 -4.99 -12.22
N SER A 151 15.24 -5.16 -13.39
CA SER A 151 15.13 -4.08 -14.39
C SER A 151 14.23 -2.94 -13.90
N LEU A 152 13.09 -3.27 -13.28
CA LEU A 152 12.17 -2.29 -12.71
C LEU A 152 12.80 -1.56 -11.52
N VAL A 153 13.54 -2.28 -10.67
CA VAL A 153 14.29 -1.67 -9.56
C VAL A 153 15.27 -0.62 -10.06
N LYS A 154 16.02 -0.89 -11.14
CA LYS A 154 16.93 0.10 -11.73
C LYS A 154 16.21 1.34 -12.25
N MET A 155 15.02 1.17 -12.85
CA MET A 155 14.20 2.29 -13.31
C MET A 155 13.71 3.14 -12.14
N ALA A 156 13.23 2.50 -11.07
CA ALA A 156 12.80 3.17 -9.85
C ALA A 156 13.97 3.90 -9.15
N GLN A 157 15.15 3.29 -9.08
CA GLN A 157 16.36 3.91 -8.52
C GLN A 157 16.82 5.16 -9.31
N ALA A 158 16.59 5.18 -10.62
CA ALA A 158 16.95 6.31 -11.47
C ALA A 158 15.91 7.45 -11.44
N PHE A 159 14.78 7.27 -10.75
CA PHE A 159 13.72 8.26 -10.68
C PHE A 159 14.10 9.43 -9.76
N THR A 160 13.91 10.65 -10.26
CA THR A 160 14.25 11.90 -9.57
C THR A 160 13.03 12.78 -9.26
N GLY A 161 11.82 12.21 -9.31
CA GLY A 161 10.57 12.92 -9.01
C GLY A 161 10.16 12.84 -7.53
N ASP A 162 8.86 12.88 -7.26
CA ASP A 162 8.31 12.75 -5.89
C ASP A 162 8.75 11.40 -5.28
N GLU A 163 9.41 11.46 -4.13
CA GLU A 163 9.89 10.27 -3.41
C GLU A 163 8.78 9.26 -3.09
N LEU A 164 7.53 9.74 -2.95
CA LEU A 164 6.37 8.86 -2.75
C LEU A 164 5.97 8.06 -3.99
N ASP A 165 6.50 8.40 -5.17
CA ASP A 165 6.28 7.69 -6.43
C ASP A 165 7.46 6.77 -6.79
N ARG A 166 8.51 6.75 -5.95
CA ARG A 166 9.71 5.93 -6.14
C ARG A 166 9.54 4.51 -5.58
N TYR A 167 8.60 3.76 -6.15
CA TYR A 167 8.34 2.38 -5.76
C TYR A 167 8.01 1.48 -6.95
N VAL A 168 8.27 0.18 -6.84
CA VAL A 168 7.86 -0.83 -7.83
C VAL A 168 6.56 -1.46 -7.33
N GLU A 169 5.45 -1.27 -8.06
CA GLU A 169 4.15 -1.83 -7.70
C GLU A 169 4.19 -3.35 -7.84
N ALA A 170 3.62 -4.06 -6.85
CA ALA A 170 3.51 -5.51 -6.81
C ALA A 170 2.03 -5.91 -6.88
N GLN A 171 1.69 -6.84 -7.76
CA GLN A 171 0.36 -7.45 -7.86
C GLN A 171 0.46 -8.91 -7.38
N ILE A 172 -0.10 -9.17 -6.21
CA ILE A 172 -0.07 -10.46 -5.53
C ILE A 172 -1.29 -11.27 -5.97
N HIS A 173 -1.06 -12.39 -6.65
CA HIS A 173 -2.12 -13.19 -7.23
C HIS A 173 -2.64 -14.30 -6.30
N GLY A 174 -3.93 -14.62 -6.43
CA GLY A 174 -4.63 -15.58 -5.59
C GLY A 174 -4.91 -15.04 -4.18
N GLU A 175 -5.55 -15.85 -3.34
CA GLU A 175 -5.91 -15.47 -1.96
C GLU A 175 -4.67 -15.19 -1.10
N LEU A 176 -4.73 -14.18 -0.23
CA LEU A 176 -3.66 -13.84 0.71
C LEU A 176 -4.15 -14.13 2.12
N ASN A 177 -3.74 -15.27 2.67
CA ASN A 177 -4.15 -15.72 3.99
C ASN A 177 -3.17 -15.18 5.06
N LEU A 178 -3.66 -14.48 6.07
CA LEU A 178 -2.81 -13.76 7.02
C LEU A 178 -1.87 -14.70 7.78
N ALA A 179 -2.37 -15.84 8.28
CA ALA A 179 -1.57 -16.79 9.07
C ALA A 179 -0.44 -17.46 8.27
N LYS A 180 -0.56 -17.44 6.95
CA LYS A 180 0.22 -18.23 6.00
C LYS A 180 1.18 -17.34 5.23
N ASP A 181 0.69 -16.20 4.80
CA ASP A 181 1.29 -15.37 3.75
C ASP A 181 1.80 -14.02 4.29
N VAL A 182 1.52 -13.69 5.54
CA VAL A 182 2.03 -12.48 6.21
C VAL A 182 3.04 -12.88 7.28
N GLU A 183 4.24 -12.31 7.21
CA GLU A 183 5.27 -12.51 8.23
C GLU A 183 5.02 -11.61 9.44
N ALA A 184 4.78 -10.32 9.18
CA ALA A 184 4.58 -9.33 10.22
C ALA A 184 3.60 -8.23 9.81
N LEU A 185 2.88 -7.69 10.79
CA LEU A 185 2.28 -6.37 10.76
C LEU A 185 3.25 -5.40 11.44
N VAL A 186 3.66 -4.35 10.73
CA VAL A 186 4.52 -3.30 11.27
C VAL A 186 3.68 -2.03 11.46
N LEU A 187 3.56 -1.57 12.71
CA LEU A 187 2.75 -0.41 13.10
C LEU A 187 3.59 0.84 13.36
N ASP A 188 2.93 2.00 13.22
CA ASP A 188 3.45 3.28 13.69
C ASP A 188 3.27 3.41 15.21
N PRO A 189 4.28 3.90 15.97
CA PRO A 189 4.20 4.05 17.43
C PRO A 189 3.06 4.91 17.96
N SER A 190 2.41 5.74 17.14
CA SER A 190 1.20 6.47 17.55
C SER A 190 0.02 5.57 17.88
N PHE A 191 0.06 4.28 17.49
CA PHE A 191 -0.96 3.29 17.83
C PHE A 191 -0.66 2.48 19.11
N ASN A 192 0.47 2.72 19.77
CA ASN A 192 0.80 2.06 21.05
C ASN A 192 -0.18 2.50 22.15
N GLY A 193 -0.71 1.53 22.89
CA GLY A 193 -1.72 1.68 23.94
C GLY A 193 -3.13 1.95 23.42
N THR A 194 -3.39 1.77 22.12
CA THR A 194 -4.69 2.03 21.50
C THR A 194 -5.45 0.74 21.18
N GLU A 195 -6.73 0.85 20.83
CA GLU A 195 -7.53 -0.30 20.38
C GLU A 195 -6.95 -0.97 19.12
N VAL A 196 -6.23 -0.21 18.28
CA VAL A 196 -5.54 -0.74 17.10
C VAL A 196 -4.51 -1.79 17.49
N GLU A 197 -3.73 -1.55 18.54
CA GLU A 197 -2.76 -2.52 19.05
C GLU A 197 -3.48 -3.78 19.58
N VAL A 198 -4.56 -3.59 20.35
CA VAL A 198 -5.37 -4.70 20.89
C VAL A 198 -5.96 -5.59 19.79
N TRP A 199 -6.40 -5.00 18.67
CA TRP A 199 -6.85 -5.79 17.52
C TRP A 199 -5.68 -6.41 16.74
N ALA A 200 -4.56 -5.70 16.61
CA ALA A 200 -3.37 -6.17 15.92
C ALA A 200 -2.77 -7.42 16.59
N ASP A 201 -2.78 -7.48 17.92
CA ASP A 201 -2.35 -8.64 18.71
C ASP A 201 -3.16 -9.91 18.43
N LYS A 202 -4.37 -9.78 17.87
CA LYS A 202 -5.22 -10.93 17.49
C LYS A 202 -4.88 -11.48 16.11
N LEU A 203 -4.09 -10.76 15.32
CA LEU A 203 -3.71 -11.22 13.98
C LEU A 203 -2.71 -12.38 14.08
N PRO A 204 -2.78 -13.36 13.16
CA PRO A 204 -1.91 -14.53 13.17
C PRO A 204 -0.53 -14.25 12.54
N CYS A 205 0.10 -13.12 12.84
CA CYS A 205 1.42 -12.73 12.37
C CYS A 205 2.19 -11.98 13.46
N VAL A 206 3.51 -11.77 13.27
CA VAL A 206 4.31 -11.02 14.23
C VAL A 206 3.88 -9.55 14.24
N LEU A 207 3.71 -8.96 15.42
CA LEU A 207 3.52 -7.51 15.57
C LEU A 207 4.89 -6.84 15.79
N GLU A 208 5.22 -5.88 14.93
CA GLU A 208 6.44 -5.08 15.00
C GLU A 208 6.12 -3.59 14.94
N TRP A 209 7.11 -2.75 15.25
CA TRP A 209 7.00 -1.30 15.23
C TRP A 209 8.19 -0.69 14.49
N HIS A 210 7.95 0.33 13.69
CA HIS A 210 9.00 1.13 13.07
C HIS A 210 9.27 2.41 13.87
N SER A 211 10.29 3.19 13.51
CA SER A 211 10.70 4.40 14.26
C SER A 211 9.62 5.47 14.40
N GLY A 212 8.71 5.55 13.43
CA GLY A 212 7.50 6.37 13.53
C GLY A 212 7.46 7.59 12.62
N TYR A 213 6.26 8.18 12.51
CA TYR A 213 5.99 9.40 11.78
C TYR A 213 5.62 10.56 12.71
N VAL A 214 6.24 11.70 12.49
CA VAL A 214 5.88 12.99 13.09
C VAL A 214 6.09 14.07 12.04
N LEU A 215 5.00 14.69 11.58
CA LEU A 215 5.06 15.87 10.71
C LEU A 215 5.15 17.14 11.57
N ASP A 216 6.19 17.96 11.36
CA ASP A 216 6.20 19.33 11.89
C ASP A 216 5.41 20.24 10.94
N VAL A 217 4.62 21.16 11.49
CA VAL A 217 3.96 22.21 10.70
C VAL A 217 4.99 23.03 9.91
N GLN A 218 6.20 23.21 10.44
CA GLN A 218 7.29 23.88 9.76
C GLN A 218 7.69 23.17 8.46
N ASP A 219 7.68 21.83 8.41
CA ASP A 219 7.99 21.08 7.18
C ASP A 219 6.96 21.39 6.08
N VAL A 220 5.71 21.66 6.44
CA VAL A 220 4.65 22.06 5.50
C VAL A 220 4.87 23.50 5.03
N ASN A 221 5.24 24.41 5.94
CA ASN A 221 5.57 25.80 5.64
C ASN A 221 6.78 25.93 4.70
N ASP A 222 7.79 25.08 4.89
CA ASP A 222 9.01 25.08 4.09
C ASP A 222 8.76 24.48 2.69
N ASN A 223 7.68 23.71 2.51
CA ASN A 223 7.33 23.03 1.27
C ASN A 223 5.91 23.37 0.76
N PRO A 224 5.56 24.65 0.58
CA PRO A 224 4.18 25.08 0.30
C PRO A 224 3.68 24.61 -1.07
N SER A 225 4.57 24.36 -2.03
CA SER A 225 4.24 23.93 -3.39
C SER A 225 3.97 22.42 -3.51
N TYR A 226 4.31 21.61 -2.49
CA TYR A 226 4.24 20.15 -2.60
C TYR A 226 2.80 19.64 -2.79
N ARG A 227 1.86 20.07 -1.93
CA ARG A 227 0.42 19.83 -2.13
C ARG A 227 -0.40 21.11 -2.24
N GLY A 228 0.22 22.28 -2.04
CA GLY A 228 -0.40 23.60 -2.18
C GLY A 228 -0.60 24.31 -0.84
N GLY A 229 -0.49 25.65 -0.86
CA GLY A 229 -0.48 26.48 0.35
C GLY A 229 -1.71 26.35 1.25
N ARG A 230 -2.87 25.95 0.69
CA ARG A 230 -4.10 25.72 1.49
C ARG A 230 -3.93 24.64 2.57
N PHE A 231 -2.97 23.73 2.40
CA PHE A 231 -2.72 22.66 3.37
C PHE A 231 -1.88 23.09 4.57
N ILE A 232 -1.26 24.27 4.54
CA ILE A 232 -0.57 24.84 5.70
C ILE A 232 -1.58 25.13 6.80
N GLU A 233 -2.67 25.83 6.47
CA GLU A 233 -3.72 26.17 7.44
C GLU A 233 -4.37 24.91 8.01
N LEU A 234 -4.55 23.88 7.17
CA LEU A 234 -5.06 22.58 7.63
C LEU A 234 -4.07 21.90 8.58
N ALA A 235 -2.76 21.88 8.26
CA ALA A 235 -1.74 21.33 9.15
C ALA A 235 -1.74 22.03 10.52
N VAL A 236 -1.81 23.36 10.55
CA VAL A 236 -1.91 24.15 11.80
C VAL A 236 -3.13 23.74 12.63
N LYS A 237 -4.29 23.52 11.99
CA LYS A 237 -5.53 23.11 12.69
C LYS A 237 -5.45 21.70 13.28
N LEU A 238 -4.73 20.80 12.63
CA LEU A 238 -4.60 19.41 13.07
C LEU A 238 -3.50 19.22 14.12
N ALA A 239 -2.52 20.11 14.16
CA ALA A 239 -1.34 19.96 14.98
C ALA A 239 -1.62 20.14 16.47
N THR A 240 -1.00 19.29 17.28
CA THR A 240 -0.86 19.48 18.72
C THR A 240 0.61 19.78 19.00
N ASN A 241 0.91 20.92 19.62
CA ASN A 241 2.29 21.39 19.83
C ASN A 241 3.11 21.44 18.53
N ASN A 242 2.53 21.94 17.43
CA ASN A 242 3.11 22.00 16.08
C ASN A 242 3.46 20.64 15.44
N LYS A 243 3.04 19.52 16.05
CA LYS A 243 3.29 18.18 15.53
C LYS A 243 1.98 17.47 15.17
N ILE A 244 2.03 16.65 14.13
CA ILE A 244 0.93 15.78 13.69
C ILE A 244 1.48 14.35 13.59
N LYS A 245 0.75 13.38 14.15
CA LYS A 245 1.03 11.94 14.06
C LYS A 245 -0.04 11.23 13.21
N PRO A 246 0.20 9.99 12.75
CA PRO A 246 -0.79 9.25 11.97
C PRO A 246 -2.17 9.17 12.63
N ILE A 247 -2.23 8.88 13.94
CA ILE A 247 -3.48 8.80 14.70
C ILE A 247 -4.32 10.11 14.66
N ASP A 248 -3.67 11.27 14.52
CA ASP A 248 -4.36 12.55 14.44
C ASP A 248 -5.18 12.68 13.14
N LEU A 249 -4.71 12.05 12.05
CA LEU A 249 -5.37 12.10 10.75
C LEU A 249 -6.71 11.37 10.77
N SER A 250 -6.78 10.22 11.45
CA SER A 250 -8.01 9.44 11.53
C SER A 250 -9.02 10.07 12.48
N ARG A 251 -8.54 10.66 13.59
CA ARG A 251 -9.36 11.53 14.43
C ARG A 251 -9.96 12.68 13.61
N ALA A 252 -9.17 13.31 12.74
CA ALA A 252 -9.65 14.39 11.89
C ALA A 252 -10.78 13.94 10.95
N ILE A 253 -10.64 12.76 10.34
CA ILE A 253 -11.66 12.21 9.43
C ILE A 253 -12.94 11.84 10.20
N TYR A 254 -12.83 11.01 11.25
CA TYR A 254 -14.00 10.36 11.85
C TYR A 254 -14.63 11.10 13.03
N GLN A 255 -13.89 11.97 13.72
CA GLN A 255 -14.41 12.71 14.88
C GLN A 255 -14.65 14.19 14.56
N LEU A 256 -13.85 14.76 13.67
CA LEU A 256 -13.92 16.18 13.30
C LEU A 256 -14.53 16.42 11.91
N ASN A 257 -14.88 15.35 11.18
CA ASN A 257 -15.53 15.39 9.87
C ASN A 257 -14.76 16.21 8.81
N PHE A 258 -13.42 16.17 8.85
CA PHE A 258 -12.61 16.72 7.75
C PHE A 258 -12.72 15.84 6.50
N ASP A 259 -12.63 16.47 5.33
CA ASP A 259 -12.61 15.78 4.05
C ASP A 259 -11.38 14.87 3.92
N GLU A 260 -11.61 13.60 3.57
CA GLU A 260 -10.57 12.59 3.50
C GLU A 260 -9.53 12.90 2.41
N GLN A 261 -9.92 13.53 1.29
CA GLN A 261 -8.97 13.90 0.23
C GLN A 261 -8.03 15.02 0.68
N ASP A 262 -8.52 15.93 1.52
CA ASP A 262 -7.70 16.96 2.14
C ASP A 262 -6.75 16.37 3.20
N ILE A 263 -7.24 15.47 4.05
CA ILE A 263 -6.41 14.75 5.03
C ILE A 263 -5.33 13.90 4.34
N LYS A 264 -5.66 13.29 3.20
CA LYS A 264 -4.68 12.56 2.37
C LYS A 264 -3.52 13.45 1.90
N LYS A 265 -3.73 14.76 1.70
CA LYS A 265 -2.62 15.67 1.36
C LYS A 265 -1.71 15.93 2.56
N ILE A 266 -2.26 16.01 3.77
CA ILE A 266 -1.47 16.07 5.01
C ILE A 266 -0.70 14.77 5.21
N TRP A 267 -1.32 13.62 4.93
CA TRP A 267 -0.61 12.35 4.93
C TRP A 267 0.58 12.35 3.98
N HIS A 268 0.44 12.85 2.75
CA HIS A 268 1.59 12.91 1.83
C HIS A 268 2.73 13.79 2.37
N TYR A 269 2.43 14.93 3.02
CA TYR A 269 3.47 15.70 3.70
C TYR A 269 4.16 14.86 4.78
N MET A 270 3.40 14.17 5.63
CA MET A 270 3.93 13.32 6.70
C MET A 270 4.76 12.15 6.16
N ALA A 271 4.27 11.46 5.14
CA ALA A 271 4.93 10.33 4.52
C ALA A 271 6.26 10.73 3.85
N ASN A 272 6.40 11.98 3.41
CA ASN A 272 7.61 12.47 2.75
C ASN A 272 8.61 13.13 3.73
N PHE A 273 8.12 13.98 4.63
CA PHE A 273 8.96 14.83 5.48
C PHE A 273 8.98 14.38 6.95
N GLY A 274 7.98 13.63 7.40
CA GLY A 274 7.78 13.29 8.80
C GLY A 274 8.36 11.95 9.26
N ARG A 275 9.27 11.32 8.50
CA ARG A 275 9.91 10.05 8.92
C ARG A 275 11.02 10.33 9.95
N LEU A 276 10.97 9.63 11.08
CA LEU A 276 11.96 9.75 12.15
C LEU A 276 13.29 9.04 11.87
N ALA A 277 13.33 8.01 11.02
CA ALA A 277 14.57 7.53 10.40
C ALA A 277 14.54 7.72 8.88
N ARG A 278 15.72 7.84 8.28
CA ARG A 278 15.90 8.04 6.83
C ARG A 278 16.66 6.89 6.21
#